data_AF-A0A359EUF0-F1
#
_entry.id   AF-A0A359EUF0-F1
#
_cell.length_a   1.000
_cell.length_b   1.000
_cell.length_c   1.000
_cell.angle_alpha   90.00
_cell.angle_beta   90.00
_cell.angle_gamma   90.00
#
_symmetry.space_group_name_H-M   'P 1'
#
loop_
_entity.id
_entity.type
_entity.pdbx_description
1 polymer ?
#
loop_
_entity_poly.entity_id
_entity_poly.type
_entity_poly.pdbx_seq_one_letter_code
_entity_poly.pdbx_strand_id
1 'polypeptide(L)'
;MQYARRQYMEQLIHKKDNGRVKVITGLRRSGKSYLLFNLYQNYFLESGVGEDQVIGLALDEIYNAKYRNPFALNKAVKEQMTDNSKRYYIFIDEIQFVTEVQNPYVDNPEERKTNIHECENC
;
A
#
# COMPACT_ATOMS: atom_id res chain seq x y z
N MET A 1 -18.89 -15.59 -5.68
CA MET A 1 -17.49 -15.13 -5.53
C MET A 1 -17.17 -13.84 -6.30
N GLN A 2 -17.59 -13.65 -7.56
CA GLN A 2 -17.29 -12.40 -8.30
C GLN A 2 -17.95 -11.15 -7.70
N TYR A 3 -19.18 -11.27 -7.16
CA TYR A 3 -19.92 -10.14 -6.60
C TYR A 3 -19.24 -9.46 -5.40
N ALA A 4 -18.70 -10.23 -4.46
CA ALA A 4 -17.99 -9.69 -3.30
C ALA A 4 -16.75 -8.89 -3.72
N ARG A 5 -15.97 -9.37 -4.70
CA ARG A 5 -14.80 -8.65 -5.22
C ARG A 5 -15.18 -7.33 -5.86
N ARG A 6 -16.32 -7.28 -6.55
CA ARG A 6 -16.85 -6.04 -7.13
C ARG A 6 -17.16 -5.00 -6.05
N GLN A 7 -17.81 -5.39 -4.95
CA GLN A 7 -18.12 -4.46 -3.86
C GLN A 7 -16.84 -3.88 -3.22
N TYR A 8 -15.85 -4.72 -2.90
CA TYR A 8 -14.56 -4.22 -2.37
C TYR A 8 -13.86 -3.28 -3.36
N MET A 9 -13.91 -3.58 -4.66
CA MET A 9 -13.36 -2.73 -5.69
C MET A 9 -14.08 -1.37 -5.74
N GLU A 10 -15.41 -1.36 -5.76
CA GLU A 10 -16.21 -0.12 -5.73
C GLU A 10 -15.90 0.72 -4.48
N GLN A 11 -15.73 0.10 -3.31
CA GLN A 11 -15.31 0.81 -2.10
C GLN A 11 -13.94 1.47 -2.23
N LEU A 12 -12.95 0.78 -2.81
CA LEU A 12 -11.61 1.33 -3.05
C LEU A 12 -11.67 2.51 -4.03
N ILE A 13 -12.42 2.36 -5.13
CA ILE A 13 -12.61 3.41 -6.13
C ILE A 13 -13.29 4.64 -5.50
N HIS A 14 -14.36 4.47 -4.71
CA HIS A 14 -15.03 5.60 -4.07
C HIS A 14 -14.19 6.30 -3.02
N LYS A 15 -13.31 5.57 -2.33
CA LYS A 15 -12.44 6.14 -1.31
C LYS A 15 -11.13 6.69 -1.89
N LYS A 16 -10.86 6.55 -3.19
CA LYS A 16 -9.61 7.01 -3.82
C LYS A 16 -9.48 8.55 -3.73
N ASP A 17 -8.26 9.04 -3.78
CA ASP A 17 -7.91 10.47 -3.89
C ASP A 17 -8.43 11.41 -2.77
N ASN A 18 -8.91 10.89 -1.65
CA ASN A 18 -9.36 11.71 -0.49
C ASN A 18 -8.24 12.04 0.52
N GLY A 19 -6.97 11.83 0.16
CA GLY A 19 -5.81 12.14 1.00
C GLY A 19 -5.55 11.18 2.18
N ARG A 20 -6.33 10.10 2.33
CA ARG A 20 -6.12 9.10 3.40
C ARG A 20 -5.56 7.79 2.85
N VAL A 21 -4.64 7.17 3.59
CA VAL A 21 -4.16 5.81 3.31
C VAL A 21 -5.31 4.80 3.37
N LYS A 22 -5.27 3.77 2.51
CA LYS A 22 -6.22 2.65 2.52
C LYS A 22 -5.53 1.42 3.07
N VAL A 23 -6.03 0.94 4.21
CA VAL A 23 -5.56 -0.29 4.82
C VAL A 23 -6.58 -1.38 4.52
N ILE A 24 -6.13 -2.47 3.90
CA ILE A 24 -6.97 -3.63 3.60
C ILE A 24 -6.48 -4.79 4.44
N THR A 25 -7.27 -5.18 5.44
CA THR A 25 -7.00 -6.32 6.31
C THR A 25 -7.89 -7.50 5.94
N GLY A 26 -7.62 -8.67 6.52
CA GLY A 26 -8.46 -9.85 6.37
C GLY A 26 -7.65 -11.14 6.36
N LEU A 27 -8.34 -12.28 6.42
CA LEU A 27 -7.72 -13.60 6.56
C LEU A 27 -6.69 -13.92 5.45
N ARG A 28 -5.69 -14.73 5.80
CA ARG A 28 -4.72 -15.29 4.84
C ARG A 28 -5.47 -16.03 3.72
N ARG A 29 -5.04 -15.83 2.47
CA ARG A 29 -5.67 -16.38 1.25
C ARG A 29 -7.07 -15.83 0.90
N SER A 30 -7.49 -14.71 1.48
CA SER A 30 -8.72 -14.02 1.04
C SER A 30 -8.60 -13.34 -0.33
N GLY A 31 -7.41 -13.29 -0.92
CA GLY A 31 -7.17 -12.76 -2.27
C GLY A 31 -6.95 -11.25 -2.35
N LYS A 32 -6.50 -10.61 -1.25
CA LYS A 32 -6.21 -9.16 -1.19
C LYS A 32 -5.11 -8.75 -2.17
N SER A 33 -4.02 -9.51 -2.25
CA SER A 33 -2.91 -9.25 -3.19
C SER A 33 -3.42 -9.29 -4.64
N TYR A 34 -4.31 -10.24 -4.97
CA TYR A 34 -4.94 -10.29 -6.29
C TYR A 34 -5.87 -9.08 -6.52
N LEU A 35 -6.66 -8.68 -5.53
CA LEU A 35 -7.51 -7.48 -5.62
C LEU A 35 -6.67 -6.23 -5.91
N LEU A 36 -5.54 -6.03 -5.22
CA LEU A 36 -4.69 -4.86 -5.40
C LEU A 36 -3.87 -4.90 -6.70
N PHE A 37 -3.02 -5.92 -6.88
CA PHE A 37 -2.04 -5.98 -7.97
C PHE A 37 -2.62 -6.40 -9.33
N ASN A 38 -3.85 -6.93 -9.36
CA ASN A 38 -4.49 -7.28 -10.64
C ASN A 38 -5.69 -6.37 -10.88
N LEU A 39 -6.73 -6.45 -10.04
CA LEU A 39 -7.98 -5.77 -10.33
C LEU A 39 -7.85 -4.24 -10.21
N TYR A 40 -7.31 -3.75 -9.10
CA TYR A 40 -7.22 -2.31 -8.88
C TYR A 40 -6.13 -1.66 -9.73
N GLN A 41 -4.99 -2.35 -9.91
CA GLN A 41 -3.96 -1.92 -10.83
C GLN A 41 -4.49 -1.79 -12.26
N ASN A 42 -5.18 -2.81 -12.78
CA ASN A 42 -5.75 -2.76 -14.13
C ASN A 42 -6.78 -1.62 -14.26
N TYR A 43 -7.60 -1.38 -13.24
CA TYR A 43 -8.52 -0.24 -13.23
C TYR A 43 -7.79 1.10 -13.44
N PHE A 44 -6.62 1.30 -12.84
CA PHE A 44 -5.83 2.52 -13.05
C PHE A 44 -5.29 2.61 -14.49
N LEU A 45 -4.74 1.51 -15.00
CA LEU A 45 -4.23 1.46 -16.38
C LEU A 45 -5.33 1.74 -17.41
N GLU A 46 -6.50 1.11 -17.24
CA GLU A 46 -7.69 1.33 -18.08
C GLU A 46 -8.23 2.77 -17.96
N SER A 47 -8.01 3.42 -16.83
CA SER A 47 -8.38 4.82 -16.59
C SER A 47 -7.36 5.83 -17.15
N GLY A 48 -6.31 5.36 -17.84
CA GLY A 48 -5.28 6.20 -18.45
C GLY A 48 -4.12 6.59 -17.54
N VAL A 49 -3.99 5.96 -16.37
CA VAL A 49 -2.80 6.10 -15.51
C VAL A 49 -1.66 5.28 -16.11
N GLY A 50 -0.47 5.88 -16.23
CA GLY A 50 0.70 5.18 -16.75
C GLY A 50 1.16 4.05 -15.83
N GLU A 51 1.77 3.01 -16.41
CA GLU A 51 2.38 1.91 -15.62
C GLU A 51 3.45 2.42 -14.66
N ASP A 52 4.19 3.47 -15.04
CA ASP A 52 5.20 4.15 -14.21
C ASP A 52 4.60 4.87 -12.99
N GLN A 53 3.29 5.09 -12.98
CA GLN A 53 2.58 5.75 -11.89
C GLN A 53 2.02 4.77 -10.85
N VAL A 54 2.06 3.46 -11.10
CA VAL A 54 1.58 2.43 -10.15
C VAL A 54 2.77 1.65 -9.60
N ILE A 55 3.11 1.90 -8.34
CA ILE A 55 4.27 1.32 -7.66
C ILE A 55 3.79 0.20 -6.74
N GLY A 56 4.17 -1.04 -7.05
CA GLY A 56 3.79 -2.22 -6.26
C GLY A 56 4.97 -2.88 -5.54
N LEU A 57 4.81 -3.18 -4.25
CA LEU A 57 5.81 -3.86 -3.42
C LEU A 57 5.16 -4.93 -2.54
N ALA A 58 5.55 -6.20 -2.74
CA ALA A 58 5.17 -7.31 -1.86
C ALA A 58 6.36 -7.65 -0.94
N LEU A 59 6.23 -7.43 0.37
CA LEU A 59 7.36 -7.47 1.30
C LEU A 59 7.73 -8.86 1.84
N ASP A 60 6.86 -9.85 1.61
CA ASP A 60 7.12 -11.26 1.88
C ASP A 60 8.09 -11.86 0.84
N GLU A 61 8.13 -11.30 -0.36
CA GLU A 61 9.04 -11.69 -1.43
C GLU A 61 10.53 -11.41 -1.10
N ILE A 62 11.40 -12.37 -1.46
CA ILE A 62 12.82 -12.32 -1.10
C ILE A 62 13.57 -11.15 -1.75
N TYR A 63 13.22 -10.79 -2.99
CA TYR A 63 13.85 -9.67 -3.70
C TYR A 63 13.51 -8.30 -3.07
N ASN A 64 12.42 -8.23 -2.31
CA ASN A 64 11.97 -7.05 -1.58
C ASN A 64 12.39 -7.06 -0.11
N ALA A 65 13.13 -8.07 0.37
CA ALA A 65 13.52 -8.18 1.77
C ALA A 65 14.27 -6.95 2.30
N LYS A 66 15.06 -6.27 1.45
CA LYS A 66 15.76 -5.02 1.79
C LYS A 66 14.80 -3.87 2.13
N TYR A 67 13.58 -3.88 1.60
CA TYR A 67 12.55 -2.88 1.87
C TYR A 67 11.75 -3.17 3.15
N ARG A 68 12.09 -4.21 3.91
CA ARG A 68 11.60 -4.40 5.28
C ARG A 68 12.18 -3.36 6.25
N ASN A 69 13.25 -2.66 5.84
CA ASN A 69 13.69 -1.45 6.52
C ASN A 69 12.82 -0.25 6.02
N PRO A 70 12.11 0.47 6.92
CA PRO A 70 11.20 1.54 6.52
C PRO A 70 11.89 2.72 5.81
N PHE A 71 13.17 2.99 6.12
CA PHE A 71 13.93 4.03 5.43
C PHE A 71 14.29 3.61 4.00
N ALA A 72 14.68 2.34 3.81
CA ALA A 72 14.96 1.79 2.49
C ALA A 72 13.69 1.72 1.63
N LEU A 73 12.56 1.34 2.22
CA LEU A 73 11.24 1.36 1.58
C LEU A 73 10.87 2.77 1.10
N ASN A 74 10.92 3.75 2.00
CA ASN A 74 10.61 5.14 1.69
C ASN A 74 11.52 5.70 0.59
N LYS A 75 12.82 5.40 0.66
CA LYS A 75 13.78 5.79 -0.39
C LYS A 75 13.42 5.19 -1.74
N ALA A 76 13.16 3.88 -1.80
CA ALA A 76 12.84 3.17 -3.04
C ALA A 76 11.54 3.65 -3.69
N VAL A 77 10.52 4.01 -2.89
CA VAL A 77 9.28 4.59 -3.40
C VAL A 77 9.53 5.99 -3.96
N LYS A 78 10.24 6.86 -3.22
CA LYS A 78 10.54 8.22 -3.66
C LYS A 78 11.38 8.28 -4.93
N GLU A 79 12.36 7.39 -5.08
CA GLU A 79 13.21 7.33 -6.27
C GLU A 79 12.44 6.96 -7.55
N GLN A 80 11.30 6.28 -7.43
CA GLN A 80 10.41 5.99 -8.58
C GLN A 80 9.47 7.16 -8.91
N MET A 81 9.24 8.07 -7.97
CA MET A 81 8.39 9.25 -8.15
C MET A 81 9.18 10.41 -8.74
N THR A 82 9.54 10.29 -10.02
CA THR A 82 10.43 11.23 -10.72
C THR A 82 9.74 12.50 -11.22
N ASP A 83 8.41 12.48 -11.39
CA ASP A 83 7.63 13.60 -11.92
C ASP A 83 6.62 14.12 -10.89
N ASN A 84 6.93 15.26 -10.26
CA ASN A 84 6.07 15.87 -9.25
C ASN A 84 4.71 16.37 -9.78
N SER A 85 4.52 16.45 -11.09
CA SER A 85 3.22 16.80 -11.69
C SER A 85 2.28 15.60 -11.80
N LYS A 86 2.82 14.38 -11.72
CA LYS A 86 2.04 13.14 -11.79
C LYS A 86 1.54 12.70 -10.43
N ARG A 87 0.39 12.03 -10.45
CA ARG A 87 -0.13 11.29 -9.31
C ARG A 87 0.42 9.87 -9.34
N TYR A 88 0.92 9.38 -8.21
CA TYR A 88 1.39 8.01 -8.06
C TYR A 88 0.49 7.22 -7.11
N TYR A 89 0.27 5.95 -7.41
CA TYR A 89 -0.49 5.00 -6.61
C TYR A 89 0.46 3.93 -6.08
N ILE A 90 0.58 3.86 -4.75
CA ILE A 90 1.55 2.98 -4.10
C ILE A 90 0.79 1.84 -3.43
N PHE A 91 1.11 0.61 -3.80
CA PHE A 91 0.58 -0.61 -3.20
C PHE A 91 1.67 -1.32 -2.44
N ILE A 92 1.47 -1.50 -1.14
CA ILE A 92 2.39 -2.24 -0.27
C ILE A 92 1.61 -3.40 0.32
N ASP A 93 2.08 -4.62 0.05
CA ASP A 93 1.50 -5.83 0.58
C ASP A 93 2.38 -6.42 1.69
N GLU A 94 1.73 -7.10 2.63
CA GLU A 94 2.35 -7.70 3.81
C GLU A 94 3.21 -6.66 4.59
N ILE A 95 2.69 -5.44 4.78
CA ILE A 95 3.36 -4.30 5.46
C ILE A 95 3.88 -4.64 6.85
N GLN A 96 3.28 -5.60 7.53
CA GLN A 96 3.73 -6.07 8.85
C GLN A 96 5.13 -6.72 8.83
N PHE A 97 5.70 -7.01 7.64
CA PHE A 97 7.11 -7.40 7.52
C PHE A 97 8.09 -6.23 7.67
N VAL A 98 7.63 -4.98 7.62
CA VAL A 98 8.46 -3.81 7.88
C VAL A 98 8.80 -3.75 9.37
N THR A 99 10.07 -3.60 9.68
CA THR A 99 10.52 -3.46 11.07
C THR A 99 10.07 -2.14 11.65
N GLU A 100 9.58 -2.16 12.88
CA GLU A 100 9.41 -0.93 13.65
C GLU A 100 10.79 -0.30 13.92
N VAL A 101 10.87 1.00 13.71
CA VAL A 101 12.06 1.79 14.02
C VAL A 101 11.67 2.93 14.96
N GLN A 102 12.56 3.28 15.87
CA GLN A 102 12.39 4.49 16.66
C GLN A 102 12.42 5.69 15.72
N ASN A 103 11.53 6.66 15.95
CA ASN A 103 11.55 7.90 15.19
C ASN A 103 12.87 8.62 15.51
N PRO A 104 13.80 8.76 14.55
CA PRO A 104 15.12 9.33 14.80
C PRO A 104 15.07 10.84 15.07
N TYR A 105 13.90 11.47 14.88
CA TYR A 105 13.66 12.89 15.12
C TYR A 105 12.92 13.16 16.43
N VAL A 106 12.65 12.12 17.24
CA VAL A 106 11.98 12.24 18.51
C VAL A 106 12.79 11.53 19.59
N ASP A 107 13.25 12.30 20.58
CA ASP A 107 14.05 11.80 21.69
C ASP A 107 13.24 10.96 22.71
N ASN A 108 11.92 10.87 22.54
CA ASN A 108 11.03 10.12 23.42
C ASN A 108 10.87 8.65 22.95
N PRO A 109 11.46 7.66 23.66
CA PRO A 109 11.38 6.24 23.29
C PRO A 109 9.98 5.62 23.44
N GLU A 110 9.04 6.30 24.11
CA GLU A 110 7.65 5.86 24.33
C GLU A 110 6.69 6.28 23.21
N GLU A 111 7.12 7.13 22.27
CA GLU A 111 6.29 7.60 21.14
C GLU A 111 6.16 6.56 20.01
N ARG A 112 6.19 5.26 20.36
CA ARG A 112 5.99 4.14 19.44
C ARG A 112 4.51 3.82 19.27
N LYS A 113 3.70 4.72 18.72
CA LYS A 113 2.33 4.36 18.30
C LYS A 113 1.92 5.06 17.02
N THR A 114 2.42 4.57 15.89
CA THR A 114 1.65 4.68 14.65
C THR A 114 0.44 3.78 14.82
N ASN A 115 -0.69 4.34 15.27
CA ASN A 115 -1.94 3.59 15.43
C ASN A 115 -2.39 3.09 14.05
N ILE A 116 -2.08 1.83 13.74
CA ILE A 116 -2.71 1.12 12.63
C ILE A 116 -4.14 0.84 13.11
N HIS A 117 -5.07 1.67 12.67
CA HIS A 117 -6.49 1.38 12.85
C HIS A 117 -6.85 0.18 11.97
N GLU A 118 -6.92 -1.01 12.56
CA GLU A 118 -7.65 -2.12 11.96
C GLU A 118 -9.13 -1.72 11.91
N CYS A 119 -9.63 -1.48 10.70
CA CYS A 119 -11.05 -1.26 10.48
C CYS A 119 -11.69 -2.65 10.43
N GLU A 120 -12.21 -3.15 11.56
CA GLU A 120 -12.81 -4.48 11.67
C GLU A 120 -14.16 -4.65 10.94
N ASN A 121 -14.68 -3.61 10.28
CA ASN A 121 -15.89 -3.71 9.48
C ASN A 121 -15.73 -2.98 8.14
N CYS A 122 -15.55 -3.75 7.06
CA CYS A 122 -15.63 -3.29 5.67
C CYS A 122 -16.34 -4.34 4.80
#